data_AF-A0A5D3C752-F1
#
_entry.id   AF-A0A5D3C752-F1
#
_cell.length_a   1.000
_cell.length_b   1.000
_cell.length_c   1.000
_cell.angle_alpha   90.00
_cell.angle_beta   90.00
_cell.angle_gamma   90.00
#
_symmetry.space_group_name_H-M   'P 1'
#
loop_
_entity.id
_entity.type
_entity.pdbx_description
1 polymer ?
#
loop_
_entity_poly.entity_id
_entity_poly.type
_entity_poly.pdbx_seq_one_letter_code
_entity_poly.pdbx_strand_id
1 'polypeptide(L)'
;MPLKTVGPTVPSILINKELMDDDHVYGMNLINSTDQDDNNKIMGWLNSKARHSVIYVSLGTRVSNLGEEQMEELAWGLKATNKPFLWVIKEPQFPNSFFEREVKEMHGMVVKWCSQVQVLAHESVGCFMTHCGWNSVLEAITCGVPMVAMPQWGDQMTNAKFVEDVWNVGVRVSTSQENGMIVRREEIELCVRTVMEGEKSRKLRQNGRRWMKLAKEAVMINGNGTSDKNIDDFVKQLRNP
;
A
#
# COMPACT_ATOMS: atom_id res chain seq x y z
N MET A 1 32.91 1.87 -3.31
CA MET A 1 32.28 0.85 -2.44
C MET A 1 31.33 0.02 -3.28
N PRO A 2 31.32 -1.31 -3.17
CA PRO A 2 30.27 -2.13 -3.79
C PRO A 2 28.90 -1.79 -3.17
N LEU A 3 27.85 -1.89 -3.98
CA LEU A 3 26.47 -1.67 -3.55
C LEU A 3 26.08 -2.72 -2.49
N LYS A 4 25.49 -2.28 -1.37
CA LYS A 4 24.97 -3.14 -0.30
C LYS A 4 23.48 -2.89 -0.10
N THR A 5 22.68 -3.95 -0.07
CA THR A 5 21.24 -3.86 0.16
C THR A 5 20.93 -4.03 1.65
N VAL A 6 20.24 -3.06 2.25
CA VAL A 6 19.94 -3.05 3.70
C VAL A 6 18.43 -3.05 4.01
N GLY A 7 17.58 -3.24 3.00
CA GLY A 7 16.12 -3.20 3.15
C GLY A 7 15.46 -4.57 3.42
N PRO A 8 14.13 -4.61 3.58
CA PRO A 8 13.24 -3.45 3.64
C PRO A 8 13.41 -2.66 4.94
N THR A 9 13.41 -1.32 4.86
CA THR A 9 13.47 -0.40 6.01
C THR A 9 12.07 -0.09 6.53
N VAL A 10 11.30 -1.15 6.79
CA VAL A 10 9.93 -1.07 7.31
C VAL A 10 9.95 -1.20 8.84
N PRO A 11 8.96 -0.64 9.56
CA PRO A 11 8.93 -0.75 11.02
C PRO A 11 8.95 -2.20 11.49
N SER A 12 9.62 -2.46 12.61
CA SER A 12 9.87 -3.81 13.14
C SER A 12 8.57 -4.59 13.38
N ILE A 13 7.46 -3.90 13.68
CA ILE A 13 6.11 -4.49 13.81
C ILE A 13 5.68 -5.31 12.58
N LEU A 14 6.15 -4.96 11.38
CA LEU A 14 5.86 -5.71 10.16
C LEU A 14 6.74 -6.95 9.99
N ILE A 15 7.91 -6.98 10.65
CA ILE A 15 8.94 -8.00 10.50
C ILE A 15 8.81 -9.07 11.61
N ASN A 16 8.85 -8.66 12.88
CA ASN A 16 8.80 -9.55 14.03
C ASN A 16 8.02 -8.92 15.19
N LYS A 17 7.00 -9.61 15.69
CA LYS A 17 6.23 -9.19 16.87
C LYS A 17 7.01 -9.34 18.17
N GLU A 18 8.18 -9.98 18.19
CA GLU A 18 8.98 -10.22 19.41
C GLU A 18 10.12 -9.21 19.62
N LEU A 19 10.45 -8.38 18.61
CA LEU A 19 11.40 -7.27 18.75
C LEU A 19 10.71 -6.00 19.33
N MET A 20 9.71 -6.22 20.20
CA MET A 20 8.95 -5.15 20.82
C MET A 20 9.84 -4.47 21.84
N ASP A 21 10.25 -3.25 21.57
CA ASP A 21 10.36 -2.30 22.67
C ASP A 21 9.99 -0.85 22.28
N ASP A 22 9.95 -0.42 21.00
CA ASP A 22 9.45 0.95 20.70
C ASP A 22 8.93 1.28 19.26
N ASP A 23 9.10 0.43 18.25
CA ASP A 23 8.87 0.80 16.83
C ASP A 23 7.49 0.40 16.27
N HIS A 24 6.42 0.99 16.80
CA HIS A 24 5.04 0.74 16.35
C HIS A 24 4.60 1.57 15.13
N VAL A 25 5.36 2.62 14.79
CA VAL A 25 5.10 3.60 13.74
C VAL A 25 6.45 4.09 13.20
N TYR A 26 6.52 4.67 12.00
CA TYR A 26 7.70 5.47 11.63
C TYR A 26 7.94 6.55 12.69
N GLY A 27 9.11 6.53 13.33
CA GLY A 27 9.49 7.46 14.41
C GLY A 27 9.55 8.93 14.00
N MET A 28 9.47 9.24 12.70
CA MET A 28 9.32 10.59 12.17
C MET A 28 8.23 10.64 11.11
N ASN A 29 7.10 11.29 11.41
CA ASN A 29 6.05 11.60 10.45
C ASN A 29 6.07 13.10 10.13
N LEU A 30 6.28 13.46 8.87
CA LEU A 30 6.26 14.85 8.40
C LEU A 30 4.85 15.44 8.27
N ILE A 31 3.82 14.65 8.57
CA ILE A 31 2.41 15.02 8.51
C ILE A 31 1.85 14.63 9.88
N ASN A 32 1.09 15.54 10.51
CA ASN A 32 0.42 15.29 11.79
C ASN A 32 -0.19 13.88 11.77
N SER A 33 0.29 13.03 12.67
CA SER A 33 -0.23 11.68 12.85
C SER A 33 -1.73 11.72 13.11
N THR A 34 -2.47 10.71 12.68
CA THR A 34 -3.89 10.53 13.07
C THR A 34 -3.95 10.67 14.58
N ASP A 35 -4.89 11.45 15.10
CA ASP A 35 -5.19 11.38 16.53
C ASP A 35 -5.50 9.92 16.90
N GLN A 36 -5.03 9.47 18.07
CA GLN A 36 -5.18 8.07 18.49
C GLN A 36 -6.63 7.57 18.37
N ASP A 37 -7.60 8.45 18.63
CA ASP A 37 -9.03 8.18 18.52
C ASP A 37 -9.48 7.89 17.10
N ASP A 38 -8.98 8.62 16.11
CA ASP A 38 -9.30 8.40 14.70
C ASP A 38 -8.65 7.11 14.19
N ASN A 39 -7.44 6.78 14.65
CA ASN A 39 -6.83 5.48 14.34
C ASN A 39 -7.64 4.30 14.94
N ASN A 40 -8.12 4.46 16.18
CA ASN A 40 -9.00 3.47 16.82
C ASN A 40 -10.31 3.26 16.04
N LYS A 41 -10.91 4.32 15.50
CA LYS A 41 -12.10 4.23 14.64
C LYS A 41 -11.82 3.45 13.35
N ILE A 42 -10.69 3.73 12.70
CA ILE A 42 -10.26 3.02 11.48
C ILE A 42 -10.09 1.53 11.78
N MET A 43 -9.39 1.18 12.86
CA MET A 43 -9.19 -0.22 13.25
C MET A 43 -10.50 -0.91 13.64
N GLY A 44 -11.36 -0.24 14.40
CA GLY A 44 -12.70 -0.76 14.74
C GLY A 44 -13.52 -1.06 13.48
N TRP A 45 -13.47 -0.18 12.48
CA TRP A 45 -14.14 -0.42 11.21
C TRP A 45 -13.52 -1.59 10.43
N LEU A 46 -12.19 -1.69 10.36
CA LEU A 46 -11.50 -2.79 9.69
C LEU A 46 -11.79 -4.16 10.34
N ASN A 47 -11.88 -4.21 11.67
CA ASN A 47 -12.25 -5.41 12.45
C ASN A 47 -13.66 -5.92 12.12
N SER A 48 -14.56 -5.03 11.69
CA SER A 48 -15.93 -5.41 11.28
C SER A 48 -16.02 -6.03 9.89
N LYS A 49 -14.91 -6.07 9.13
CA LYS A 49 -14.89 -6.54 7.74
C LYS A 49 -14.35 -7.95 7.63
N ALA A 50 -14.84 -8.67 6.63
CA ALA A 50 -14.35 -10.01 6.33
C ALA A 50 -12.87 -9.99 5.92
N ARG A 51 -12.20 -11.12 6.14
CA ARG A 51 -10.80 -11.28 5.77
C ARG A 51 -10.61 -11.07 4.27
N HIS A 52 -9.59 -10.30 3.90
CA HIS A 52 -9.24 -9.95 2.51
C HIS A 52 -10.39 -9.32 1.68
N SER A 53 -11.36 -8.65 2.32
CA SER A 53 -12.47 -8.01 1.62
C SER A 53 -12.27 -6.52 1.36
N VAL A 54 -11.36 -5.85 2.07
CA VAL A 54 -11.20 -4.39 2.03
C VAL A 54 -10.18 -3.98 0.96
N ILE A 55 -10.54 -2.96 0.20
CA ILE A 55 -9.63 -2.23 -0.69
C ILE A 55 -9.04 -1.06 0.10
N TYR A 56 -7.73 -1.04 0.27
CA TYR A 56 -7.05 0.15 0.80
C TYR A 56 -6.57 1.01 -0.36
N VAL A 57 -6.84 2.31 -0.33
CA VAL A 57 -6.47 3.27 -1.37
C VAL A 57 -5.64 4.39 -0.74
N SER A 58 -4.38 4.51 -1.16
CA SER A 58 -3.48 5.60 -0.76
C SER A 58 -2.50 5.90 -1.89
N LEU A 59 -2.61 7.10 -2.45
CA LEU A 59 -1.79 7.56 -3.56
C LEU A 59 -0.61 8.43 -3.08
N GLY A 60 -0.22 8.30 -1.81
CA GLY A 60 0.98 8.91 -1.26
C GLY A 60 0.85 10.39 -0.95
N THR A 61 1.92 10.97 -0.42
CA THR A 61 1.89 12.30 0.18
C THR A 61 2.19 13.44 -0.79
N ARG A 62 2.90 13.13 -1.88
CA ARG A 62 3.35 14.08 -2.91
C ARG A 62 2.47 14.09 -4.16
N VAL A 63 1.44 13.25 -4.22
CA VAL A 63 0.41 13.34 -5.24
C VAL A 63 -0.53 14.46 -4.80
N SER A 64 -0.19 15.69 -5.19
CA SER A 64 -0.81 16.90 -4.66
C SER A 64 -2.02 17.40 -5.44
N ASN A 65 -2.48 16.69 -6.48
CA ASN A 65 -3.80 16.87 -7.09
C ASN A 65 -4.07 15.76 -8.11
N LEU A 66 -4.81 14.73 -7.71
CA LEU A 66 -5.63 14.01 -8.69
C LEU A 66 -6.74 15.00 -9.06
N GLY A 67 -6.83 15.41 -10.32
CA GLY A 67 -7.89 16.32 -10.75
C GLY A 67 -9.27 15.76 -10.38
N GLU A 68 -10.27 16.64 -10.26
CA GLU A 68 -11.65 16.26 -9.86
C GLU A 68 -12.20 15.10 -10.71
N GLU A 69 -11.94 15.12 -12.03
CA GLU A 69 -12.32 14.04 -12.95
C GLU A 69 -11.73 12.68 -12.51
N GLN A 70 -10.44 12.64 -12.16
CA GLN A 70 -9.80 11.39 -11.74
C GLN A 70 -10.32 10.89 -10.39
N MET A 71 -10.64 11.80 -9.47
CA MET A 71 -11.28 11.44 -8.20
C MET A 71 -12.68 10.87 -8.41
N GLU A 72 -13.44 11.44 -9.34
CA GLU A 72 -14.76 10.95 -9.70
C GLU A 72 -14.67 9.54 -10.31
N GLU A 73 -13.77 9.32 -11.28
CA GLU A 73 -13.55 7.99 -11.87
C GLU A 73 -13.14 6.95 -10.80
N LEU A 74 -12.28 7.33 -9.85
CA LEU A 74 -11.91 6.48 -8.70
C LEU A 74 -13.10 6.13 -7.83
N ALA A 75 -13.93 7.11 -7.46
CA ALA A 75 -15.11 6.87 -6.62
C ALA A 75 -16.10 5.93 -7.30
N TRP A 76 -16.43 6.17 -8.57
CA TRP A 76 -17.35 5.31 -9.33
C TRP A 76 -16.78 3.91 -9.59
N GLY A 77 -15.49 3.82 -9.90
CA GLY A 77 -14.82 2.53 -10.11
C GLY A 77 -14.83 1.69 -8.82
N LEU A 78 -14.51 2.30 -7.68
CA LEU A 78 -14.60 1.64 -6.37
C LEU A 78 -16.05 1.23 -6.05
N LYS A 79 -17.04 2.11 -6.31
CA LYS A 79 -18.48 1.82 -6.13
C LYS A 79 -18.89 0.54 -6.85
N ALA A 80 -18.51 0.43 -8.12
CA ALA A 80 -18.92 -0.65 -9.00
C ALA A 80 -18.39 -2.02 -8.53
N THR A 81 -17.28 -2.06 -7.79
CA THR A 81 -16.74 -3.31 -7.23
C THR A 81 -17.66 -3.94 -6.17
N ASN A 82 -18.53 -3.14 -5.54
CA ASN A 82 -19.36 -3.52 -4.39
C ASN A 82 -18.54 -4.12 -3.23
N LYS A 83 -17.33 -3.61 -3.01
CA LYS A 83 -16.43 -4.02 -1.92
C LYS A 83 -16.20 -2.87 -0.95
N PRO A 84 -16.02 -3.16 0.36
CA PRO A 84 -15.66 -2.12 1.31
C PRO A 84 -14.29 -1.54 0.96
N PHE A 85 -14.14 -0.23 1.04
CA PHE A 85 -12.86 0.44 0.80
C PHE A 85 -12.52 1.46 1.88
N LEU A 86 -11.23 1.58 2.18
CA LEU A 86 -10.67 2.64 3.01
C LEU A 86 -9.82 3.52 2.10
N TRP A 87 -10.22 4.78 1.92
CA TRP A 87 -9.53 5.72 1.02
C TRP A 87 -8.96 6.90 1.80
N VAL A 88 -7.64 7.08 1.70
CA VAL A 88 -6.94 8.25 2.22
C VAL A 88 -7.00 9.38 1.19
N ILE A 89 -7.70 10.46 1.51
CA ILE A 89 -7.79 11.68 0.68
C ILE A 89 -7.30 12.87 1.50
N LYS A 90 -6.34 13.61 0.98
CA LYS A 90 -5.75 14.78 1.65
C LYS A 90 -6.46 16.07 1.28
N GLU A 91 -6.44 17.03 2.20
CA GLU A 91 -6.80 18.42 1.88
C GLU A 91 -5.84 19.03 0.85
N PRO A 92 -6.31 19.91 -0.05
CA PRO A 92 -7.69 20.43 -0.18
C PRO A 92 -8.60 19.57 -1.07
N GLN A 93 -8.12 18.40 -1.54
CA GLN A 93 -8.90 17.47 -2.37
C GLN A 93 -9.98 16.74 -1.55
N PHE A 94 -10.18 17.13 -0.29
CA PHE A 94 -11.16 16.46 0.52
C PHE A 94 -12.53 16.69 -0.11
N PRO A 95 -13.30 15.62 -0.31
CA PRO A 95 -14.45 15.72 -1.17
C PRO A 95 -15.51 16.64 -0.56
N ASN A 96 -16.21 17.39 -1.41
CA ASN A 96 -17.38 18.14 -1.00
C ASN A 96 -18.44 17.19 -0.37
N SER A 97 -19.39 17.76 0.39
CA SER A 97 -20.40 17.01 1.15
C SER A 97 -21.21 16.00 0.31
N PHE A 98 -21.28 16.20 -1.01
CA PHE A 98 -21.86 15.26 -1.96
C PHE A 98 -21.12 13.91 -2.01
N PHE A 99 -19.79 13.95 -2.14
CA PHE A 99 -18.99 12.75 -2.24
C PHE A 99 -18.88 12.00 -0.90
N GLU A 100 -18.87 12.71 0.24
CA GLU A 100 -18.99 12.04 1.54
C GLU A 100 -20.29 11.23 1.67
N ARG A 101 -21.41 11.77 1.18
CA ARG A 101 -22.71 11.09 1.20
C ARG A 101 -22.67 9.84 0.34
N GLU A 102 -22.20 9.97 -0.89
CA GLU A 102 -22.07 8.84 -1.81
C GLU A 102 -21.15 7.76 -1.21
N VAL A 103 -19.99 8.12 -0.65
CA VAL A 103 -19.06 7.13 -0.06
C VAL A 103 -19.65 6.41 1.16
N LYS A 104 -20.44 7.09 1.99
CA LYS A 104 -21.14 6.43 3.11
C LYS A 104 -22.16 5.40 2.61
N GLU A 105 -22.86 5.68 1.51
CA GLU A 105 -23.78 4.75 0.88
C GLU A 105 -23.04 3.55 0.22
N MET A 106 -21.73 3.69 -0.04
CA MET A 106 -20.88 2.68 -0.67
C MET A 106 -20.19 1.69 0.29
N HIS A 107 -20.52 1.69 1.59
CA HIS A 107 -19.78 0.94 2.61
C HIS A 107 -18.28 1.29 2.67
N GLY A 108 -17.90 2.49 2.23
CA GLY A 108 -16.53 3.00 2.26
C GLY A 108 -16.24 3.87 3.49
N MET A 109 -14.96 4.02 3.82
CA MET A 109 -14.47 4.96 4.82
C MET A 109 -13.44 5.89 4.16
N VAL A 110 -13.66 7.20 4.23
CA VAL A 110 -12.69 8.22 3.76
C VAL A 110 -12.02 8.84 4.97
N VAL A 111 -10.69 8.93 4.95
CA VAL A 111 -9.91 9.53 6.03
C VAL A 111 -8.84 10.47 5.47
N LYS A 112 -8.43 11.46 6.25
CA LYS A 112 -7.37 12.39 5.85
C LYS A 112 -5.97 11.78 5.97
N TRP A 113 -5.80 10.93 6.97
CA TRP A 113 -4.56 10.21 7.24
C TRP A 113 -4.85 8.95 8.07
N CYS A 114 -4.03 7.92 7.92
CA CYS A 114 -4.10 6.69 8.70
C CYS A 114 -2.69 6.11 8.91
N SER A 115 -2.52 5.25 9.91
CA SER A 115 -1.32 4.42 10.01
C SER A 115 -1.31 3.37 8.90
N GLN A 116 -0.72 3.71 7.74
CA GLN A 116 -0.66 2.86 6.56
C GLN A 116 -0.08 1.47 6.88
N VAL A 117 0.96 1.43 7.72
CA VAL A 117 1.59 0.19 8.21
C VAL A 117 0.58 -0.70 8.93
N GLN A 118 -0.19 -0.15 9.87
CA GLN A 118 -1.16 -0.95 10.61
C GLN A 118 -2.36 -1.37 9.73
N VAL A 119 -2.79 -0.50 8.81
CA VAL A 119 -3.85 -0.83 7.84
C VAL A 119 -3.42 -1.98 6.94
N LEU A 120 -2.23 -1.91 6.33
CA LEU A 120 -1.72 -2.97 5.46
C LEU A 120 -1.48 -4.29 6.20
N ALA A 121 -1.15 -4.25 7.49
CA ALA A 121 -1.01 -5.43 8.33
C ALA A 121 -2.35 -6.05 8.75
N HIS A 122 -3.47 -5.35 8.57
CA HIS A 122 -4.79 -5.81 9.00
C HIS A 122 -5.34 -6.91 8.08
N GLU A 123 -5.88 -7.99 8.66
CA GLU A 123 -6.29 -9.18 7.90
C GLU A 123 -7.45 -8.95 6.92
N SER A 124 -8.28 -7.95 7.18
CA SER A 124 -9.38 -7.58 6.29
C SER A 124 -8.91 -6.93 4.99
N VAL A 125 -7.69 -6.39 4.92
CA VAL A 125 -7.15 -5.81 3.68
C VAL A 125 -6.80 -6.92 2.70
N GLY A 126 -7.39 -6.82 1.50
CA GLY A 126 -7.22 -7.78 0.41
C GLY A 126 -6.55 -7.20 -0.83
N CYS A 127 -6.53 -5.88 -0.96
CA CYS A 127 -5.97 -5.17 -2.10
C CYS A 127 -5.47 -3.79 -1.66
N PHE A 128 -4.31 -3.38 -2.16
CA PHE A 128 -3.78 -2.04 -1.99
C PHE A 128 -3.68 -1.31 -3.34
N MET A 129 -4.51 -0.29 -3.54
CA MET A 129 -4.39 0.61 -4.67
C MET A 129 -3.40 1.74 -4.33
N THR A 130 -2.31 1.79 -5.10
CA THR A 130 -1.15 2.61 -4.76
C THR A 130 -0.54 3.31 -5.96
N HIS A 131 -0.01 4.51 -5.72
CA HIS A 131 0.82 5.24 -6.67
C HIS A 131 2.19 4.60 -6.91
N CYS A 132 2.51 3.47 -6.28
CA CYS A 132 3.77 2.74 -6.46
C CYS A 132 5.02 3.50 -6.02
N GLY A 133 4.92 4.41 -5.04
CA GLY A 133 6.09 4.93 -4.34
C GLY A 133 6.84 3.80 -3.64
N TRP A 134 8.18 3.81 -3.70
CA TRP A 134 9.02 2.68 -3.27
C TRP A 134 8.72 2.20 -1.84
N ASN A 135 8.55 3.12 -0.89
CA ASN A 135 8.22 2.75 0.51
C ASN A 135 6.88 2.02 0.61
N SER A 136 5.85 2.52 -0.07
CA SER A 136 4.52 1.90 -0.05
C SER A 136 4.52 0.52 -0.71
N VAL A 137 5.33 0.34 -1.75
CA VAL A 137 5.55 -0.97 -2.39
C VAL A 137 6.23 -1.95 -1.42
N LEU A 138 7.28 -1.51 -0.70
CA LEU A 138 7.97 -2.34 0.28
C LEU A 138 7.08 -2.72 1.47
N GLU A 139 6.24 -1.81 1.95
CA GLU A 139 5.26 -2.10 3.01
C GLU A 139 4.25 -3.16 2.55
N ALA A 140 3.69 -3.00 1.33
CA ALA A 140 2.74 -3.94 0.77
C ALA A 140 3.35 -5.33 0.56
N ILE A 141 4.59 -5.39 0.05
CA ILE A 141 5.37 -6.62 -0.09
C ILE A 141 5.59 -7.28 1.28
N THR A 142 5.97 -6.50 2.30
CA THR A 142 6.23 -7.02 3.65
C THR A 142 4.94 -7.51 4.33
N CYS A 143 3.78 -6.97 3.95
CA CYS A 143 2.48 -7.44 4.42
C CYS A 143 1.88 -8.55 3.54
N GLY A 144 2.50 -8.85 2.39
CA GLY A 144 1.98 -9.82 1.41
C GLY A 144 0.65 -9.40 0.76
N VAL A 145 0.37 -8.09 0.73
CA VAL A 145 -0.88 -7.52 0.18
C VAL A 145 -0.71 -7.28 -1.33
N PRO A 146 -1.55 -7.87 -2.18
CA PRO A 146 -1.55 -7.61 -3.61
C PRO A 146 -1.91 -6.15 -3.95
N MET A 147 -1.39 -5.64 -5.07
CA MET A 147 -1.52 -4.23 -5.44
C MET A 147 -2.30 -3.99 -6.74
N VAL A 148 -3.04 -2.88 -6.77
CA VAL A 148 -3.44 -2.20 -8.01
C VAL A 148 -2.51 -0.99 -8.17
N ALA A 149 -1.66 -1.05 -9.18
CA ALA A 149 -0.64 -0.05 -9.46
C ALA A 149 -1.22 1.09 -10.32
N MET A 150 -1.24 2.30 -9.76
CA MET A 150 -1.67 3.54 -10.43
C MET A 150 -0.57 4.61 -10.34
N PRO A 151 0.58 4.39 -11.00
CA PRO A 151 1.73 5.30 -10.91
C PRO A 151 1.39 6.70 -11.45
N GLN A 152 1.97 7.72 -10.84
CA GLN A 152 1.74 9.13 -11.20
C GLN A 152 2.97 9.76 -11.87
N TRP A 153 4.17 9.58 -11.29
CA TRP A 153 5.41 10.20 -11.81
C TRP A 153 6.68 9.55 -11.27
N GLY A 154 7.83 9.87 -11.90
CA GLY A 154 9.15 9.46 -11.42
C GLY A 154 9.39 7.94 -11.46
N ASP A 155 9.96 7.40 -10.39
CA ASP A 155 10.30 5.98 -10.24
C ASP A 155 9.07 5.06 -10.15
N GLN A 156 7.89 5.63 -9.88
CA GLN A 156 6.63 4.90 -9.73
C GLN A 156 6.28 4.04 -10.94
N MET A 157 6.59 4.52 -12.16
CA MET A 157 6.36 3.78 -13.40
C MET A 157 7.19 2.50 -13.47
N THR A 158 8.45 2.58 -13.05
CA THR A 158 9.35 1.43 -12.95
C THR A 158 8.87 0.50 -11.85
N ASN A 159 8.52 1.03 -10.67
CA ASN A 159 8.01 0.22 -9.57
C ASN A 159 6.73 -0.54 -9.97
N ALA A 160 5.80 0.11 -10.69
CA ALA A 160 4.59 -0.53 -11.22
C ALA A 160 4.90 -1.69 -12.18
N LYS A 161 5.89 -1.52 -13.07
CA LYS A 161 6.37 -2.60 -13.95
C LYS A 161 6.90 -3.80 -13.15
N PHE A 162 7.64 -3.55 -12.07
CA PHE A 162 8.12 -4.62 -11.20
C PHE A 162 6.99 -5.32 -10.45
N VAL A 163 6.03 -4.56 -9.93
CA VAL A 163 4.83 -5.09 -9.27
C VAL A 163 4.04 -6.04 -10.18
N GLU A 164 3.82 -5.64 -11.43
CA GLU A 164 3.02 -6.40 -12.39
C GLU A 164 3.79 -7.56 -13.03
N ASP A 165 4.98 -7.31 -13.58
CA ASP A 165 5.63 -8.25 -14.50
C ASP A 165 6.79 -9.03 -13.90
N VAL A 166 7.45 -8.48 -12.88
CA VAL A 166 8.66 -9.11 -12.29
C VAL A 166 8.28 -9.92 -11.06
N TRP A 167 7.64 -9.28 -10.10
CA TRP A 167 7.21 -9.92 -8.85
C TRP A 167 5.83 -10.56 -8.98
N ASN A 168 5.02 -10.07 -9.93
CA ASN A 168 3.66 -10.57 -10.20
C ASN A 168 2.82 -10.60 -8.92
N VAL A 169 2.84 -9.46 -8.20
CA VAL A 169 2.13 -9.22 -6.94
C VAL A 169 1.03 -8.15 -7.11
N GLY A 170 0.81 -7.68 -8.33
CA GLY A 170 -0.28 -6.77 -8.65
C GLY A 170 -0.61 -6.74 -10.14
N VAL A 171 -1.49 -5.82 -10.49
CA VAL A 171 -1.78 -5.42 -11.87
C VAL A 171 -1.64 -3.91 -11.96
N ARG A 172 -1.38 -3.39 -13.16
CA ARG A 172 -1.26 -1.96 -13.40
C ARG A 172 -2.48 -1.46 -14.17
N VAL A 173 -3.04 -0.34 -13.72
CA VAL A 173 -4.10 0.32 -14.48
C VAL A 173 -3.54 0.85 -15.81
N SER A 174 -4.32 0.67 -16.86
CA SER A 174 -4.03 1.18 -18.18
C SER A 174 -4.75 2.52 -18.41
N THR A 175 -4.14 3.37 -19.25
CA THR A 175 -4.80 4.55 -19.81
C THR A 175 -4.92 4.37 -21.31
N SER A 176 -6.05 4.75 -21.89
CA SER A 176 -6.23 4.77 -23.34
C SER A 176 -5.69 6.08 -23.92
N GLN A 177 -5.11 6.03 -25.14
CA GLN A 177 -4.61 7.24 -25.82
C GLN A 177 -5.69 8.33 -26.00
N GLU A 178 -6.97 7.94 -26.11
CA GLU A 178 -8.11 8.85 -26.27
C GLU A 178 -8.47 9.62 -24.99
N ASN A 179 -8.10 9.11 -23.81
CA ASN A 179 -8.47 9.68 -22.50
C ASN A 179 -7.30 10.39 -21.79
N GLY A 180 -6.18 10.56 -22.47
CA GLY A 180 -4.97 11.16 -21.89
C GLY A 180 -4.43 10.37 -20.70
N MET A 181 -4.16 11.06 -19.58
CA MET A 181 -3.61 10.46 -18.36
C MET A 181 -4.70 10.00 -17.37
N ILE A 182 -5.99 10.15 -17.70
CA ILE A 182 -7.10 9.76 -16.84
C ILE A 182 -7.36 8.25 -16.95
N VAL A 183 -7.40 7.58 -15.81
CA VAL A 183 -7.81 6.19 -15.66
C VAL A 183 -9.32 6.16 -15.43
N ARG A 184 -10.04 5.48 -16.32
CA ARG A 184 -11.51 5.38 -16.28
C ARG A 184 -12.00 4.39 -15.21
N ARG A 185 -13.21 4.61 -14.72
CA ARG A 185 -13.88 3.82 -13.67
C ARG A 185 -13.98 2.34 -14.02
N GLU A 186 -14.20 1.99 -15.29
CA GLU A 186 -14.28 0.61 -15.75
C GLU A 186 -12.93 -0.10 -15.60
N GLU A 187 -11.84 0.62 -15.87
CA GLU A 187 -10.49 0.08 -15.70
C GLU A 187 -10.13 -0.08 -14.22
N ILE A 188 -10.54 0.87 -13.37
CA ILE A 188 -10.37 0.78 -11.92
C ILE A 188 -11.13 -0.43 -11.38
N GLU A 189 -12.39 -0.60 -11.77
CA GLU A 189 -13.20 -1.76 -11.38
C GLU A 189 -12.53 -3.07 -11.85
N LEU A 190 -12.14 -3.15 -13.12
CA LEU A 190 -11.52 -4.33 -13.71
C LEU A 190 -10.24 -4.73 -12.97
N CYS A 191 -9.35 -3.77 -12.70
CA CYS A 191 -8.10 -4.02 -12.00
C CYS A 191 -8.35 -4.51 -10.56
N VAL A 192 -9.26 -3.85 -9.83
CA VAL A 192 -9.61 -4.23 -8.46
C VAL A 192 -10.21 -5.64 -8.43
N ARG A 193 -11.16 -5.95 -9.33
CA ARG A 193 -11.72 -7.30 -9.45
C ARG A 193 -10.65 -8.33 -9.78
N THR A 194 -9.75 -8.02 -10.70
CA THR A 194 -8.65 -8.93 -11.07
C THR A 194 -7.74 -9.25 -9.88
N VAL A 195 -7.48 -8.26 -9.02
CA VAL A 195 -6.65 -8.43 -7.82
C VAL A 195 -7.38 -9.17 -6.70
N MET A 196 -8.70 -9.01 -6.59
CA MET A 196 -9.48 -9.53 -5.46
C MET A 196 -10.22 -10.84 -5.75
N GLU A 197 -10.53 -11.12 -7.00
CA GLU A 197 -11.44 -12.19 -7.44
C GLU A 197 -10.79 -13.15 -8.45
N GLY A 198 -11.31 -14.38 -8.51
CA GLY A 198 -10.90 -15.37 -9.51
C GLY A 198 -9.49 -15.95 -9.36
N GLU A 199 -9.03 -16.59 -10.43
CA GLU A 199 -7.78 -17.36 -10.44
C GLU A 199 -6.53 -16.46 -10.36
N LYS A 200 -6.52 -15.34 -11.11
CA LYS A 200 -5.41 -14.38 -11.10
C LYS A 200 -5.18 -13.84 -9.69
N SER A 201 -6.23 -13.45 -8.99
CA SER A 201 -6.17 -13.03 -7.58
C SER A 201 -5.51 -14.06 -6.66
N ARG A 202 -5.84 -15.35 -6.82
CA ARG A 202 -5.19 -16.44 -6.03
C ARG A 202 -3.69 -16.52 -6.30
N LYS A 203 -3.26 -16.38 -7.56
CA LYS A 203 -1.85 -16.37 -7.96
C LYS A 203 -1.11 -15.15 -7.37
N LEU A 204 -1.70 -13.96 -7.48
CA LEU A 204 -1.14 -12.73 -6.92
C LEU A 204 -0.94 -12.84 -5.39
N ARG A 205 -1.93 -13.38 -4.65
CA ARG A 205 -1.80 -13.64 -3.20
C ARG A 205 -0.73 -14.68 -2.86
N GLN A 206 -0.55 -15.70 -3.69
CA GLN A 206 0.52 -16.68 -3.49
C GLN A 206 1.90 -16.04 -3.67
N ASN A 207 2.07 -15.23 -4.71
CA ASN A 207 3.30 -14.48 -4.94
C ASN A 207 3.55 -13.46 -3.83
N GLY A 208 2.53 -12.73 -3.40
CA GLY A 208 2.62 -11.79 -2.27
C GLY A 208 3.12 -12.47 -1.00
N ARG A 209 2.58 -13.66 -0.65
CA ARG A 209 3.07 -14.45 0.50
C ARG A 209 4.52 -14.90 0.35
N ARG A 210 4.94 -15.29 -0.87
CA ARG A 210 6.33 -15.67 -1.14
C ARG A 210 7.28 -14.49 -0.92
N TRP A 211 6.95 -13.33 -1.49
CA TRP A 211 7.77 -12.12 -1.34
C TRP A 211 7.78 -11.59 0.09
N MET A 212 6.65 -11.64 0.78
CA MET A 212 6.57 -11.34 2.22
C MET A 212 7.56 -12.18 3.02
N LYS A 213 7.59 -13.50 2.79
CA LYS A 213 8.50 -14.41 3.50
C LYS A 213 9.96 -14.02 3.26
N LEU A 214 10.35 -13.81 1.99
CA LEU A 214 11.71 -13.41 1.63
C LEU A 214 12.10 -12.04 2.22
N ALA A 215 11.18 -11.09 2.18
CA ALA A 215 11.39 -9.76 2.73
C ALA A 215 11.66 -9.80 4.24
N LYS A 216 10.91 -10.62 4.98
CA LYS A 216 11.13 -10.84 6.42
C LYS A 216 12.43 -11.59 6.70
N GLU A 217 12.72 -12.63 5.93
CA GLU A 217 13.98 -13.41 6.05
C GLU A 217 15.23 -12.54 5.85
N ALA A 218 15.18 -11.58 4.91
CA ALA A 218 16.31 -10.71 4.60
C ALA A 218 16.78 -9.88 5.81
N VAL A 219 15.88 -9.54 6.72
CA VAL A 219 16.12 -8.66 7.89
C VAL A 219 16.11 -9.41 9.22
N MET A 220 16.00 -10.74 9.22
CA MET A 220 16.05 -11.53 10.46
C MET A 220 17.46 -11.48 11.08
N ILE A 221 17.54 -10.92 12.28
CA ILE A 221 18.72 -10.91 13.14
C ILE A 221 19.06 -12.35 13.54
N ASN A 222 20.35 -12.71 13.53
CA ASN A 222 20.86 -14.06 13.85
C ASN A 222 20.39 -15.19 12.90
N GLY A 223 19.49 -14.89 11.96
CA GLY A 223 18.90 -15.84 11.02
C GLY A 223 19.61 -15.91 9.67
N ASN A 224 20.85 -15.44 9.58
CA ASN A 224 21.61 -15.31 8.33
C ASN A 224 21.00 -14.32 7.30
N GLY A 225 20.15 -13.38 7.74
CA GLY A 225 19.52 -12.37 6.88
C GLY A 225 20.54 -11.58 6.07
N THR A 226 20.25 -11.40 4.77
CA THR A 226 21.19 -10.73 3.85
C THR A 226 21.38 -9.25 4.18
N SER A 227 20.33 -8.57 4.64
CA SER A 227 20.38 -7.16 4.98
C SER A 227 21.09 -6.92 6.31
N ASP A 228 20.86 -7.79 7.29
CA ASP A 228 21.57 -7.82 8.57
C ASP A 228 23.09 -7.95 8.36
N LYS A 229 23.51 -8.93 7.55
CA LYS A 229 24.92 -9.11 7.16
C LYS A 229 25.52 -7.90 6.46
N ASN A 230 24.77 -7.28 5.55
CA ASN A 230 25.25 -6.10 4.83
C ASN A 230 25.44 -4.89 5.76
N ILE A 231 24.56 -4.73 6.77
CA ILE A 231 24.70 -3.71 7.81
C ILE A 231 25.93 -4.00 8.66
N ASP A 232 26.09 -5.23 9.15
CA ASP A 232 27.26 -5.66 9.93
C ASP A 232 28.58 -5.39 9.20
N ASP A 233 28.64 -5.78 7.92
CA ASP A 233 29.82 -5.57 7.10
C ASP A 233 30.10 -4.09 6.86
N PHE A 234 29.06 -3.25 6.79
CA PHE A 234 29.22 -1.81 6.69
C PHE A 234 29.76 -1.22 8.01
N VAL A 235 29.21 -1.63 9.16
CA VAL A 235 29.69 -1.20 10.49
C VAL A 235 31.14 -1.62 10.72
N LYS A 236 31.53 -2.83 10.33
CA LYS A 236 32.93 -3.31 10.45
C LYS A 236 33.90 -2.44 9.63
N GLN A 237 33.51 -2.04 8.41
CA GLN A 237 34.32 -1.15 7.57
C GLN A 237 34.47 0.25 8.18
N LEU A 238 33.44 0.78 8.85
CA LEU A 238 33.54 2.07 9.54
C LEU A 238 34.45 2.02 10.77
N ARG A 239 34.52 0.88 11.46
CA ARG A 239 35.34 0.69 12.67
C ARG A 239 36.83 0.46 12.36
N ASN A 240 37.13 -0.06 11.17
CA ASN A 240 38.50 -0.31 10.68
C ASN A 240 38.67 0.36 9.30
N PRO A 241 38.79 1.69 9.26
CA PRO A 241 38.77 2.48 8.02
C PRO A 241 39.97 2.22 7.10
#